data_AF-A0A7K7SW52-F1
#
_entry.id   AF-A0A7K7SW52-F1
#
_cell.length_a   1.000
_cell.length_b   1.000
_cell.length_c   1.000
_cell.angle_alpha   90.00
_cell.angle_beta   90.00
_cell.angle_gamma   90.00
#
_symmetry.space_group_name_H-M   'P 1'
#
loop_
_entity.id
_entity.type
_entity.pdbx_description
1 polymer ?
#
loop_
_entity_poly.entity_id
_entity_poly.type
_entity_poly.pdbx_seq_one_letter_code
_entity_poly.pdbx_strand_id
1 'polypeptide(L)' 'LIYSSNHLNYVAVWALLDTLSQELQALVEHPNGTKTNPATTCKELLLAHPSLPDGTW' A
#
# COMPACT_ATOMS: atom_id res chain seq x y z
N LEU A 1 3.28 -45.56 -1.33
CA LEU A 1 2.78 -44.78 -0.19
C LEU A 1 3.27 -43.34 -0.34
N ILE A 2 2.44 -42.44 -0.89
CA ILE A 2 2.68 -40.99 -0.77
C ILE A 2 1.45 -40.44 -0.08
N TYR A 3 1.51 -40.40 1.26
CA TYR A 3 0.60 -39.59 2.03
C TYR A 3 1.28 -38.23 2.18
N SER A 4 1.19 -37.41 1.13
CA SER A 4 1.55 -35.98 1.25
C SER A 4 0.36 -35.30 1.88
N SER A 5 0.34 -35.28 3.21
CA SER A 5 -0.55 -34.41 3.96
C SER A 5 -0.04 -32.99 3.74
N ASN A 6 -0.50 -32.34 2.67
CA ASN A 6 -0.25 -30.92 2.41
C ASN A 6 -1.01 -30.11 3.46
N HIS A 7 -0.59 -30.18 4.72
CA HIS A 7 -1.10 -29.30 5.76
C HIS A 7 -0.57 -27.91 5.43
N LEU A 8 -1.49 -27.05 5.02
CA LEU A 8 -1.20 -25.66 4.74
C LEU A 8 -0.62 -25.02 6.01
N ASN A 9 0.59 -24.49 5.92
CA ASN A 9 1.17 -23.73 7.03
C ASN A 9 0.46 -22.37 7.09
N TYR A 10 -0.61 -22.30 7.87
CA TYR A 10 -1.45 -21.10 8.00
C TYR A 10 -0.66 -19.87 8.45
N VAL A 11 0.40 -20.03 9.25
CA VAL A 11 1.27 -18.90 9.64
C VAL A 11 1.98 -18.31 8.43
N ALA A 12 2.55 -19.19 7.58
CA ALA A 12 3.21 -18.75 6.36
C ALA A 12 2.23 -18.11 5.36
N VAL A 13 1.02 -18.69 5.22
CA VAL A 13 -0.02 -18.12 4.34
C VAL A 13 -0.45 -16.74 4.81
N TRP A 14 -0.69 -16.56 6.12
CA TRP A 14 -1.07 -15.26 6.67
C TRP A 14 0.03 -14.22 6.50
N ALA A 15 1.29 -14.59 6.73
CA ALA A 15 2.42 -13.69 6.51
C ALA A 15 2.50 -13.25 5.04
N LEU A 16 2.30 -14.16 4.09
CA LEU A 16 2.29 -13.84 2.67
C LEU A 16 1.13 -12.91 2.28
N LEU A 17 -0.07 -13.15 2.82
CA LEU A 17 -1.23 -12.29 2.57
C LEU A 17 -1.04 -10.89 3.17
N ASP A 18 -0.43 -10.79 4.35
CA ASP A 18 -0.12 -9.52 4.99
C ASP A 18 0.90 -8.71 4.17
N THR A 19 2.01 -9.35 3.77
CA THR A 19 3.00 -8.73 2.87
C THR A 19 2.36 -8.25 1.57
N LEU A 20 1.57 -9.10 0.92
CA LEU A 20 0.89 -8.73 -0.33
C LEU A 20 -0.08 -7.55 -0.12
N SER A 21 -0.81 -7.52 0.99
CA SER A 21 -1.69 -6.40 1.33
C SER A 21 -0.91 -5.10 1.49
N GLN A 22 0.25 -5.14 2.13
CA GLN A 22 1.12 -3.97 2.29
C GLN A 22 1.70 -3.50 0.96
N GLU A 23 2.17 -4.42 0.11
CA GLU A 23 2.68 -4.09 -1.23
C GLU A 23 1.60 -3.47 -2.12
N LEU A 24 0.39 -4.04 -2.10
CA LEU A 24 -0.75 -3.47 -2.83
C LEU A 24 -1.13 -2.09 -2.31
N GLN A 25 -1.13 -1.89 -0.99
CA GLN A 25 -1.38 -0.59 -0.39
C GLN A 25 -0.34 0.44 -0.88
N ALA A 26 0.95 0.08 -0.90
CA ALA A 26 2.01 0.98 -1.37
C ALA A 26 1.90 1.33 -2.87
N LEU A 27 1.31 0.45 -3.69
CA LEU A 27 1.05 0.71 -5.11
C LEU A 27 -0.16 1.62 -5.37
N VAL A 28 -1.14 1.62 -4.47
CA VAL A 28 -2.39 2.39 -4.60
C VAL A 28 -2.35 3.69 -3.78
N GLU A 29 -1.48 3.78 -2.78
CA GLU A 29 -1.35 4.98 -1.97
C GLU A 29 -0.86 6.15 -2.84
N HIS A 30 -1.71 7.17 -2.94
CA HIS A 30 -1.38 8.39 -3.65
C HIS A 30 -0.53 9.28 -2.74
N PRO A 31 0.37 10.10 -3.30
CA PRO A 31 1.11 11.06 -2.50
C PRO A 31 0.15 12.07 -1.87
N ASN A 32 0.28 12.25 -0.56
CA ASN A 32 -0.61 13.11 0.23
C ASN A 32 0.01 14.48 0.57
N GLY A 33 1.22 14.73 0.09
CA GLY A 33 1.89 16.01 0.30
C GLY A 33 2.45 16.17 1.70
N THR A 34 2.54 15.11 2.51
CA THR A 34 3.28 15.17 3.78
C THR A 34 4.78 14.97 3.52
N LYS A 35 5.62 15.38 4.48
CA LYS A 35 7.07 15.15 4.43
C LYS A 35 7.44 13.66 4.24
N THR A 36 6.62 12.75 4.75
CA THR A 36 6.84 11.29 4.67
C THR A 36 6.28 10.67 3.40
N ASN A 37 5.31 11.30 2.74
CA ASN A 37 4.73 10.86 1.47
C ASN A 37 4.47 12.07 0.54
N PRO A 38 5.56 12.72 0.07
CA PRO A 38 5.46 13.96 -0.69
C PRO A 38 4.94 13.70 -2.10
N ALA A 39 4.19 14.66 -2.65
CA ALA A 39 3.90 14.69 -4.07
C ALA A 39 5.08 15.26 -4.85
N THR A 40 5.24 14.82 -6.10
CA THR A 40 6.27 15.36 -7.01
C THR A 40 5.91 16.78 -7.45
N THR A 41 4.61 17.08 -7.58
CA THR A 41 4.10 18.40 -7.94
C THR A 41 2.79 18.73 -7.21
N CYS A 42 2.49 20.03 -7.06
CA CYS A 42 1.19 20.47 -6.52
C CYS A 42 0.01 19.99 -7.39
N LYS A 43 0.22 19.83 -8.71
CA LYS A 43 -0.83 19.35 -9.63
C LYS A 43 -1.15 17.88 -9.39
N GLU A 44 -0.13 17.06 -9.17
CA GLU A 44 -0.31 15.65 -8.79
C GLU A 44 -1.10 15.54 -7.47
N LEU A 45 -0.70 16.32 -6.46
CA LEU A 45 -1.38 16.37 -5.16
C LEU A 45 -2.85 16.77 -5.30
N LEU A 46 -3.16 17.79 -6.10
CA LEU A 46 -4.52 18.26 -6.33
C LEU A 46 -5.39 17.22 -7.07
N LEU A 47 -4.82 16.49 -8.02
CA LEU A 47 -5.54 15.42 -8.72
C LEU A 47 -5.88 14.26 -7.78
N ALA A 48 -4.98 13.90 -6.88
CA ALA A 48 -5.21 12.88 -5.85
C ALA A 48 -6.17 13.35 -4.75
N HIS A 49 -6.10 14.63 -4.38
CA HIS A 49 -6.87 15.21 -3.28
C HIS A 49 -7.54 16.56 -3.68
N PRO A 50 -8.65 16.53 -4.44
CA PRO A 50 -9.26 17.75 -4.99
C PRO A 50 -9.85 18.73 -3.95
N SER A 51 -10.08 18.27 -2.72
CA SER A 51 -10.61 19.06 -1.61
C SER A 51 -9.52 19.65 -0.69
N LEU A 52 -8.26 19.38 -0.99
CA LEU A 52 -7.12 19.85 -0.21
C LEU A 52 -6.97 21.37 -0.39
N PRO A 53 -6.87 22.16 0.69
CA PRO A 53 -6.76 23.61 0.57
C PRO A 53 -5.36 24.03 0.09
N ASP A 54 -5.25 25.26 -0.39
CA ASP A 54 -3.95 25.86 -0.69
C ASP A 54 -3.10 25.95 0.58
N GLY A 55 -1.80 25.65 0.47
CA GLY A 55 -0.92 25.59 1.63
C GLY A 55 0.49 25.12 1.29
N THR A 56 1.32 25.02 2.34
CA THR A 56 2.62 24.36 2.26
C THR A 56 2.44 22.89 2.59
N TRP A 57 2.76 22.03 1.63
CA TRP A 57 2.65 20.59 1.70
C TRP A 57 4.06 20.02 1.50
#